data_AF-A0A391PBD1-F1
#
_entry.id   AF-A0A391PBD1-F1
#
_cell.length_a   1.000
_cell.length_b   1.000
_cell.length_c   1.000
_cell.angle_alpha   90.00
_cell.angle_beta   90.00
_cell.angle_gamma   90.00
#
_symmetry.space_group_name_H-M   'P 1'
#
loop_
_entity.id
_entity.type
_entity.pdbx_description
1 polymer ?
#
loop_
_entity_poly.entity_id
_entity_poly.type
_entity_poly.pdbx_seq_one_letter_code
_entity_poly.pdbx_strand_id
1 'polypeptide(L)'
;MEAGPRIDPRELLLRSTHSSVRVITGRDIQRDNRIGLANAATKFIENPPQLLKADDVLVRALQPLGRRGGFVWARVHDEDLPAVPEQSTLILRSTGIVSITAEEFVLRYIGSELAARLSKGHLIKVTPVGLADERVPLPDADITEAYEEVRSARDFGDELSRDAATALDSIFIGAEPRVLRTNFLQGTRELRWAVRAATGVKTLPGLVRTQFPYPLAYRWRVAESHLSAGPTREALNSQLDVAEQLLGYLALAGLALARESGIETAAAGTIRAKLGRGEGPTVGDWHNALLEFQGRKFAVLDNALGLAELRSFAQRCESAIRYVVRVRNDEAHQRRVDEVDLPEVCKTLAREVESLFQGADFLADVSLILVEDTRWDALRGTGEATYRRLAGDHPVVPAEHISVAESNVERGSLYIRDLSGALHLMRPFMIGMTCPICRALSVFHVDGIGTRGALLKSLENGHKVESNDDLAPALRAVGLLG
;
A
#
# COMPACT_ATOMS: atom_id res chain seq x y z
N MET A 1 19.34 13.54 -47.60
CA MET A 1 17.91 13.21 -47.47
C MET A 1 17.16 13.97 -48.54
N GLU A 2 16.57 13.25 -49.48
CA GLU A 2 15.73 13.83 -50.54
C GLU A 2 14.46 14.44 -49.93
N ALA A 3 14.08 15.62 -50.40
CA ALA A 3 12.93 16.36 -49.91
C ALA A 3 11.64 15.70 -50.39
N GLY A 4 10.83 15.20 -49.44
CA GLY A 4 9.45 14.80 -49.69
C GLY A 4 8.55 15.99 -50.07
N PRO A 5 7.36 15.74 -50.62
CA PRO A 5 6.53 16.77 -51.23
C PRO A 5 6.10 17.84 -50.22
N ARG A 6 6.27 19.11 -50.60
CA ARG A 6 5.76 20.28 -49.88
C ARG A 6 4.24 20.32 -50.00
N ILE A 7 3.54 20.19 -48.88
CA ILE A 7 2.12 20.53 -48.77
C ILE A 7 2.01 22.06 -48.78
N ASP A 8 1.18 22.61 -49.67
CA ASP A 8 0.94 24.05 -49.79
C ASP A 8 0.12 24.53 -48.58
N PRO A 9 0.62 25.48 -47.75
CA PRO A 9 -0.12 26.05 -46.62
C PRO A 9 -1.44 26.73 -47.02
N ARG A 10 -1.66 26.99 -48.31
CA ARG A 10 -2.90 27.57 -48.82
C ARG A 10 -4.05 26.56 -48.93
N GLU A 11 -3.78 25.26 -48.91
CA GLU A 11 -4.83 24.23 -48.78
C GLU A 11 -5.40 24.15 -47.34
N LEU A 12 -4.75 24.80 -46.37
CA LEU A 12 -5.20 24.91 -44.97
C LEU A 12 -6.07 26.15 -44.68
N LEU A 13 -6.37 26.97 -45.68
CA LEU A 13 -7.03 28.28 -45.51
C LEU A 13 -8.32 28.40 -46.32
N LEU A 14 -9.30 27.55 -46.02
CA LEU A 14 -10.72 27.85 -46.21
C LEU A 14 -11.34 28.18 -44.85
N ARG A 15 -10.99 29.35 -44.30
CA ARG A 15 -11.72 29.98 -43.19
C ARG A 15 -12.32 31.28 -43.70
N SER A 16 -13.54 31.20 -44.22
CA SER A 16 -14.40 32.37 -44.38
C SER A 16 -14.90 32.81 -43.02
N THR A 17 -14.92 34.13 -42.86
CA THR A 17 -15.36 34.95 -41.74
C THR A 17 -16.85 34.77 -41.38
N HIS A 18 -17.20 33.65 -40.74
CA HIS A 18 -18.34 33.50 -39.84
C HIS A 18 -17.89 32.55 -38.73
N SER A 19 -18.21 32.82 -37.46
CA SER A 19 -17.73 32.05 -36.30
C SER A 19 -18.38 30.66 -36.27
N SER A 20 -17.93 29.79 -37.15
CA SER A 20 -18.39 28.41 -37.28
C SER A 20 -17.77 27.57 -36.16
N VAL A 21 -18.63 26.91 -35.39
CA VAL A 21 -18.27 26.16 -34.19
C VAL A 21 -18.39 24.67 -34.47
N ARG A 22 -17.44 23.88 -33.96
CA ARG A 22 -17.40 22.43 -34.19
C ARG A 22 -18.59 21.74 -33.52
N VAL A 23 -19.25 20.84 -34.24
CA VAL A 23 -20.30 19.97 -33.70
C VAL A 23 -19.70 18.62 -33.30
N ILE A 24 -19.83 18.25 -32.03
CA ILE A 24 -19.35 16.99 -31.45
C ILE A 24 -20.48 15.96 -31.50
N THR A 25 -20.24 14.89 -32.25
CA THR A 25 -21.15 13.77 -32.40
C THR A 25 -20.77 12.62 -31.48
N GLY A 26 -21.67 11.66 -31.30
CA GLY A 26 -21.38 10.44 -30.56
C GLY A 26 -20.20 9.64 -31.14
N ARG A 27 -19.82 9.82 -32.41
CA ARG A 27 -18.64 9.13 -32.98
C ARG A 27 -17.32 9.76 -32.56
N ASP A 28 -17.34 11.05 -32.25
CA ASP A 28 -16.16 11.82 -31.85
C ASP A 28 -15.72 11.49 -30.42
N ILE A 29 -16.63 11.03 -29.55
CA ILE A 29 -16.33 10.64 -28.16
C ILE A 29 -15.61 9.29 -28.15
N GLN A 30 -14.32 9.22 -27.89
CA GLN A 30 -13.54 7.98 -27.98
C GLN A 30 -13.57 7.16 -26.67
N ARG A 31 -13.06 5.92 -26.73
CA ARG A 31 -13.07 4.99 -25.58
C ARG A 31 -11.96 5.24 -24.56
N ASP A 32 -10.98 6.06 -24.93
CA ASP A 32 -9.91 6.56 -24.06
C ASP A 32 -10.34 7.80 -23.26
N ASN A 33 -11.64 8.10 -23.27
CA ASN A 33 -12.27 9.24 -22.61
C ASN A 33 -11.88 10.61 -23.19
N ARG A 34 -11.37 10.66 -24.43
CA ARG A 34 -11.05 11.90 -25.15
C ARG A 34 -12.00 12.18 -26.31
N ILE A 35 -12.03 13.43 -26.75
CA ILE A 35 -12.70 13.83 -27.98
C ILE A 35 -11.70 13.69 -29.13
N GLY A 36 -12.11 12.98 -30.19
CA GLY A 36 -11.27 12.79 -31.37
C GLY A 36 -10.97 14.12 -32.08
N LEU A 37 -9.84 14.19 -32.77
CA LEU A 37 -9.51 15.35 -33.61
C LEU A 37 -10.51 15.54 -34.75
N ALA A 38 -10.67 16.79 -35.20
CA ALA A 38 -11.48 17.10 -36.36
C ALA A 38 -10.95 16.38 -37.61
N ASN A 39 -11.86 15.89 -38.43
CA ASN A 39 -11.58 15.16 -39.67
C ASN A 39 -12.52 15.63 -40.79
N ALA A 40 -12.39 15.05 -41.98
CA ALA A 40 -13.18 15.41 -43.15
C ALA A 40 -14.71 15.25 -42.97
N ALA A 41 -15.16 14.46 -41.99
CA ALA A 41 -16.58 14.27 -41.68
C ALA A 41 -17.10 15.18 -40.55
N THR A 42 -16.24 16.05 -40.00
CA THR A 42 -16.60 16.96 -38.90
C THR A 42 -17.57 18.03 -39.38
N LYS A 43 -18.66 18.21 -38.64
CA LYS A 43 -19.69 19.22 -38.93
C LYS A 43 -19.37 20.52 -38.19
N PHE A 44 -19.73 21.64 -38.80
CA PHE A 44 -19.64 22.97 -38.20
C PHE A 44 -20.98 23.68 -38.33
N ILE A 45 -21.32 24.51 -37.34
CA ILE A 45 -22.56 25.30 -37.33
C ILE A 45 -22.25 26.76 -37.03
N GLU A 46 -23.01 27.67 -37.65
CA GLU A 46 -22.96 29.10 -37.38
C GLU A 46 -24.02 29.46 -36.32
N ASN A 47 -23.66 30.35 -35.38
CA ASN A 47 -24.54 30.82 -34.30
C ASN A 47 -25.20 29.70 -33.48
N PRO A 48 -24.40 28.86 -32.80
CA PRO A 48 -24.95 27.79 -31.99
C PRO A 48 -25.84 28.28 -30.84
N PRO A 49 -26.92 27.56 -30.51
CA PRO A 49 -27.82 27.92 -29.41
C PRO A 49 -27.18 27.73 -28.02
N GLN A 50 -26.25 26.79 -27.87
CA GLN A 50 -25.56 26.51 -26.61
C GLN A 50 -24.15 25.96 -26.87
N LEU A 51 -23.14 26.61 -26.29
CA LEU A 51 -21.75 26.14 -26.31
C LEU A 51 -21.47 25.16 -25.17
N LEU A 52 -20.58 24.21 -25.44
CA LEU A 52 -19.90 23.41 -24.42
C LEU A 52 -18.99 24.30 -23.59
N LYS A 53 -18.77 23.90 -22.34
CA LYS A 53 -17.82 24.51 -21.42
C LYS A 53 -16.68 23.54 -21.14
N ALA A 54 -15.54 24.06 -20.68
CA ALA A 54 -14.49 23.24 -20.11
C ALA A 54 -15.07 22.42 -18.95
N ASP A 55 -14.62 21.18 -18.82
CA ASP A 55 -15.08 20.18 -17.85
C ASP A 55 -16.50 19.64 -18.05
N ASP A 56 -17.22 20.04 -19.12
CA ASP A 56 -18.44 19.31 -19.50
C ASP A 56 -18.08 17.85 -19.82
N VAL A 57 -18.86 16.90 -19.30
CA VAL A 57 -18.70 15.47 -19.62
C VAL A 57 -19.73 15.08 -20.69
N LEU A 58 -19.25 14.57 -21.82
CA LEU A 58 -20.10 14.10 -22.92
C LEU A 58 -20.24 12.60 -22.87
N VAL A 59 -21.46 12.08 -22.95
CA VAL A 59 -21.76 10.64 -23.03
C VAL A 59 -22.42 10.33 -24.37
N ARG A 60 -22.04 9.23 -25.01
CA ARG A 60 -22.72 8.78 -26.24
C ARG A 60 -24.17 8.38 -25.93
N ALA A 61 -25.12 8.99 -26.63
CA ALA A 61 -26.54 8.63 -26.52
C ALA A 61 -26.84 7.29 -27.21
N LEU A 62 -26.07 6.91 -28.23
CA LEU A 62 -26.22 5.64 -28.94
C LEU A 62 -25.00 4.74 -28.67
N GLN A 63 -25.26 3.53 -28.20
CA GLN A 63 -24.22 2.58 -27.84
C GLN A 63 -24.19 1.38 -28.80
N PRO A 64 -23.01 0.85 -29.16
CA PRO A 64 -22.90 -0.29 -30.06
C PRO A 64 -23.45 -1.58 -29.42
N LEU A 65 -24.16 -2.39 -30.21
CA LEU A 65 -24.64 -3.73 -29.82
C LEU A 65 -23.48 -4.69 -29.52
N GLY A 66 -23.63 -5.55 -28.52
CA GLY A 66 -22.69 -6.65 -28.19
C GLY A 66 -21.49 -6.25 -27.31
N ARG A 67 -21.66 -5.28 -26.41
CA ARG A 67 -20.57 -4.63 -25.68
C ARG A 67 -19.80 -5.52 -24.69
N ARG A 68 -18.47 -5.37 -24.72
CA ARG A 68 -17.56 -5.50 -23.56
C ARG A 68 -17.30 -4.08 -23.02
N GLY A 69 -17.81 -3.73 -21.84
CA GLY A 69 -17.59 -2.43 -21.16
C GLY A 69 -18.84 -1.54 -20.96
N GLY A 70 -18.67 -0.44 -20.21
CA GLY A 70 -19.72 0.51 -19.81
C GLY A 70 -20.03 1.63 -20.79
N PHE A 71 -20.66 2.70 -20.31
CA PHE A 71 -20.96 3.89 -21.11
C PHE A 71 -19.67 4.53 -21.65
N VAL A 72 -19.69 4.98 -22.92
CA VAL A 72 -18.56 5.71 -23.49
C VAL A 72 -18.80 7.19 -23.29
N TRP A 73 -17.83 7.84 -22.66
CA TRP A 73 -17.87 9.24 -22.28
C TRP A 73 -16.53 9.90 -22.60
N ALA A 74 -16.49 11.24 -22.62
CA ALA A 74 -15.26 12.03 -22.70
C ALA A 74 -15.42 13.34 -21.93
N ARG A 75 -14.33 13.86 -21.36
CA ARG A 75 -14.30 15.19 -20.74
C ARG A 75 -13.85 16.23 -21.77
N VAL A 76 -14.53 17.37 -21.80
CA VAL A 76 -14.20 18.50 -22.68
C VAL A 76 -13.04 19.28 -22.08
N HIS A 77 -11.95 19.41 -22.82
CA HIS A 77 -10.81 20.24 -22.46
C HIS A 77 -10.80 21.57 -23.23
N ASP A 78 -9.96 22.53 -22.80
CA ASP A 78 -9.84 23.83 -23.48
C ASP A 78 -9.43 23.68 -24.97
N GLU A 79 -8.68 22.63 -25.30
CA GLU A 79 -8.28 22.29 -26.68
C GLU A 79 -9.45 21.89 -27.58
N ASP A 80 -10.57 21.45 -27.01
CA ASP A 80 -11.77 21.04 -27.73
C ASP A 80 -12.73 22.20 -28.02
N LEU A 81 -12.50 23.37 -27.40
CA LEU A 81 -13.36 24.53 -27.47
C LEU A 81 -12.92 25.52 -28.57
N PRO A 82 -13.86 26.27 -29.18
CA PRO A 82 -15.31 26.23 -28.97
C PRO A 82 -15.98 25.04 -29.69
N ALA A 83 -16.95 24.41 -29.02
CA ALA A 83 -17.69 23.27 -29.57
C ALA A 83 -19.15 23.21 -29.08
N VAL A 84 -20.00 22.47 -29.80
CA VAL A 84 -21.39 22.18 -29.44
C VAL A 84 -21.73 20.69 -29.54
N PRO A 85 -22.64 20.16 -28.70
CA PRO A 85 -23.07 18.77 -28.79
C PRO A 85 -24.11 18.56 -29.91
N GLU A 86 -24.08 17.41 -30.57
CA GLU A 86 -25.18 16.92 -31.41
C GLU A 86 -26.24 16.17 -30.57
N GLN A 87 -27.42 15.88 -31.13
CA GLN A 87 -28.45 15.04 -30.50
C GLN A 87 -27.98 13.61 -30.16
N SER A 88 -26.85 13.17 -30.72
CA SER A 88 -26.24 11.87 -30.46
C SER A 88 -25.36 11.84 -29.20
N THR A 89 -25.27 12.97 -28.48
CA THR A 89 -24.51 13.11 -27.23
C THR A 89 -25.40 13.65 -26.11
N LEU A 90 -25.09 13.24 -24.87
CA LEU A 90 -25.70 13.75 -23.64
C LEU A 90 -24.63 14.53 -22.89
N ILE A 91 -24.99 15.68 -22.33
CA ILE A 91 -24.10 16.46 -21.47
C ILE A 91 -24.40 16.11 -20.01
N LEU A 92 -23.37 15.70 -19.28
CA LEU A 92 -23.37 15.58 -17.83
C LEU A 92 -22.58 16.75 -17.24
N ARG A 93 -23.20 17.45 -16.29
CA ARG A 93 -22.57 18.50 -15.49
C ARG A 93 -22.75 18.16 -14.03
N SER A 94 -21.66 18.17 -13.28
CA SER A 94 -21.72 18.04 -11.83
C SER A 94 -22.51 19.23 -11.26
N THR A 95 -23.52 18.93 -10.45
CA THR A 95 -24.33 19.94 -9.76
C THR A 95 -24.14 19.76 -8.26
N GLY A 96 -23.19 20.50 -7.69
CA GLY A 96 -22.87 20.43 -6.26
C GLY A 96 -21.37 20.45 -5.98
N ILE A 97 -21.02 20.42 -4.69
CA ILE A 97 -19.64 20.31 -4.22
C ILE A 97 -19.32 18.82 -4.14
N VAL A 98 -18.92 18.22 -5.26
CA VAL A 98 -18.37 16.87 -5.31
C VAL A 98 -16.85 17.00 -5.46
N SER A 99 -16.07 16.24 -4.71
CA SER A 99 -14.61 16.26 -4.88
C SER A 99 -14.24 15.77 -6.29
N ILE A 100 -13.14 16.28 -6.84
CA ILE A 100 -12.64 15.86 -8.16
C ILE A 100 -12.43 14.34 -8.18
N THR A 101 -11.91 13.77 -7.09
CA THR A 101 -11.69 12.34 -6.91
C THR A 101 -13.00 11.55 -7.00
N ALA A 102 -14.06 11.99 -6.31
CA ALA A 102 -15.35 11.32 -6.35
C ALA A 102 -15.99 11.40 -7.75
N GLU A 103 -15.85 12.53 -8.44
CA GLU A 103 -16.33 12.66 -9.83
C GLU A 103 -15.60 11.68 -10.76
N GLU A 104 -14.27 11.63 -10.71
CA GLU A 104 -13.48 10.70 -11.52
C GLU A 104 -13.82 9.23 -11.22
N PHE A 105 -14.01 8.89 -9.94
CA PHE A 105 -14.43 7.55 -9.52
C PHE A 105 -15.78 7.18 -10.15
N VAL A 106 -16.77 8.08 -10.08
CA VAL A 106 -18.10 7.88 -10.68
C VAL A 106 -18.00 7.73 -12.20
N LEU A 107 -17.18 8.55 -12.88
CA LEU A 107 -16.98 8.44 -14.32
C LEU A 107 -16.33 7.12 -14.73
N ARG A 108 -15.37 6.61 -13.94
CA ARG A 108 -14.81 5.27 -14.15
C ARG A 108 -15.84 4.16 -13.92
N TYR A 109 -16.67 4.29 -12.88
CA TYR A 109 -17.77 3.36 -12.64
C TYR A 109 -18.75 3.33 -13.83
N ILE A 110 -19.17 4.50 -14.33
CA ILE A 110 -20.06 4.64 -15.50
C ILE A 110 -19.44 3.98 -16.74
N GLY A 111 -18.11 4.07 -16.91
CA GLY A 111 -17.36 3.40 -17.97
C GLY A 111 -17.18 1.89 -17.79
N SER A 112 -17.48 1.33 -16.62
CA SER A 112 -17.25 -0.07 -16.29
C SER A 112 -18.36 -1.02 -16.77
N GLU A 113 -18.05 -2.31 -16.89
CA GLU A 113 -19.07 -3.34 -17.20
C GLU A 113 -20.17 -3.42 -16.13
N LEU A 114 -19.86 -3.04 -14.88
CA LEU A 114 -20.80 -3.07 -13.77
C LEU A 114 -21.97 -2.09 -13.99
N ALA A 115 -21.67 -0.86 -14.43
CA ALA A 115 -22.71 0.12 -14.78
C ALA A 115 -23.60 -0.35 -15.94
N ALA A 116 -23.02 -1.01 -16.96
CA ALA A 116 -23.80 -1.57 -18.06
C ALA A 116 -24.73 -2.71 -17.63
N ARG A 117 -24.31 -3.56 -16.67
CA ARG A 117 -25.12 -4.67 -16.15
C ARG A 117 -26.30 -4.20 -15.29
N LEU A 118 -26.10 -3.12 -14.53
CA LEU A 118 -27.11 -2.58 -13.62
C LEU A 118 -28.15 -1.72 -14.33
N SER A 119 -27.81 -1.16 -15.49
CA SER A 119 -28.78 -0.47 -16.33
C SER A 119 -29.82 -1.44 -16.89
N LYS A 120 -31.08 -1.24 -16.50
CA LYS A 120 -32.21 -2.10 -16.91
C LYS A 120 -32.58 -1.80 -18.37
N GLY A 121 -31.92 -2.48 -19.32
CA GLY A 121 -32.39 -2.50 -20.71
C GLY A 121 -31.29 -2.83 -21.71
N HIS A 122 -31.67 -3.42 -22.84
CA HIS A 122 -30.79 -3.58 -23.99
C HIS A 122 -30.34 -2.21 -24.52
N LEU A 123 -29.18 -1.75 -24.03
CA LEU A 123 -28.54 -0.45 -24.22
C LEU A 123 -28.15 -0.18 -25.68
N ILE A 124 -29.12 0.09 -26.55
CA ILE A 124 -28.86 0.70 -27.86
C ILE A 124 -28.95 2.23 -27.74
N LYS A 125 -29.82 2.75 -26.85
CA LYS A 125 -30.08 4.18 -26.65
C LYS A 125 -30.13 4.57 -25.17
N VAL A 126 -29.27 5.50 -24.79
CA VAL A 126 -29.21 6.16 -23.47
C VAL A 126 -30.06 7.42 -23.54
N THR A 127 -30.90 7.65 -22.53
CA THR A 127 -31.74 8.85 -22.42
C THR A 127 -31.37 9.64 -21.17
N PRO A 128 -31.60 10.97 -21.14
CA PRO A 128 -31.34 11.78 -19.94
C PRO A 128 -32.04 11.24 -18.69
N VAL A 129 -33.32 10.87 -18.81
CA VAL A 129 -34.12 10.35 -17.68
C VAL A 129 -33.56 9.02 -17.20
N GLY A 130 -33.28 8.09 -18.12
CA GLY A 130 -32.72 6.79 -17.75
C GLY A 130 -31.35 6.90 -17.10
N LEU A 131 -30.52 7.86 -17.51
CA LEU A 131 -29.20 8.09 -16.91
C LEU A 131 -29.30 8.83 -15.56
N ALA A 132 -30.31 9.68 -15.37
CA ALA A 132 -30.55 10.40 -14.11
C ALA A 132 -31.07 9.48 -12.99
N ASP A 133 -31.79 8.41 -13.35
CA ASP A 133 -32.31 7.43 -12.39
C ASP A 133 -31.24 6.39 -11.96
N GLU A 134 -30.06 6.38 -12.59
CA GLU A 134 -28.99 5.45 -12.24
C GLU A 134 -28.37 5.77 -10.88
N ARG A 135 -28.27 4.76 -10.02
CA ARG A 135 -27.56 4.88 -8.74
C ARG A 135 -26.08 4.62 -8.97
N VAL A 136 -25.27 5.65 -8.77
CA VAL A 136 -23.80 5.55 -8.83
C VAL A 136 -23.21 5.41 -7.42
N PRO A 137 -22.19 4.55 -7.23
CA PRO A 137 -21.48 4.47 -5.97
C PRO A 137 -20.63 5.72 -5.75
N LEU A 138 -20.59 6.18 -4.51
CA LEU A 138 -19.62 7.18 -4.05
C LEU A 138 -18.52 6.45 -3.28
N PRO A 139 -17.24 6.82 -3.47
CA PRO A 139 -16.16 6.26 -2.68
C PRO A 139 -16.28 6.75 -1.22
N ASP A 140 -15.99 5.87 -0.28
CA ASP A 140 -15.74 6.24 1.12
C ASP A 140 -14.32 6.81 1.28
N ALA A 141 -13.91 7.12 2.52
CA ALA A 141 -12.60 7.72 2.80
C ALA A 141 -11.45 6.81 2.35
N ASP A 142 -11.51 5.52 2.69
CA ASP A 142 -10.47 4.52 2.38
C ASP A 142 -10.30 4.34 0.87
N ILE A 143 -11.41 4.21 0.13
CA ILE A 143 -11.37 4.13 -1.34
C ILE A 143 -10.87 5.45 -1.93
N THR A 144 -11.22 6.59 -1.34
CA THR A 144 -10.76 7.90 -1.81
C THR A 144 -9.24 8.02 -1.68
N GLU A 145 -8.67 7.69 -0.52
CA GLU A 145 -7.22 7.72 -0.26
C GLU A 145 -6.48 6.76 -1.21
N ALA A 146 -6.90 5.49 -1.27
CA ALA A 146 -6.29 4.50 -2.17
C ALA A 146 -6.37 4.91 -3.65
N TYR A 147 -7.48 5.54 -4.07
CA TYR A 147 -7.63 6.02 -5.43
C TYR A 147 -6.69 7.20 -5.73
N GLU A 148 -6.52 8.12 -4.79
CA GLU A 148 -5.59 9.24 -4.91
C GLU A 148 -4.14 8.77 -4.99
N GLU A 149 -3.75 7.78 -4.20
CA GLU A 149 -2.42 7.14 -4.27
C GLU A 149 -2.16 6.51 -5.65
N VAL A 150 -3.12 5.72 -6.16
CA VAL A 150 -3.00 5.11 -7.49
C VAL A 150 -2.92 6.18 -8.59
N ARG A 151 -3.68 7.27 -8.46
CA ARG A 151 -3.64 8.38 -9.41
C ARG A 151 -2.27 9.08 -9.37
N SER A 152 -1.77 9.40 -8.17
CA SER A 152 -0.44 9.99 -7.99
C SER A 152 0.65 9.08 -8.57
N ALA A 153 0.55 7.76 -8.38
CA ALA A 153 1.47 6.79 -8.95
C ALA A 153 1.43 6.76 -10.50
N ARG A 154 0.23 6.85 -11.09
CA ARG A 154 0.08 6.98 -12.55
C ARG A 154 0.73 8.27 -13.05
N ASP A 155 0.40 9.40 -12.44
CA ASP A 155 0.86 10.71 -12.90
C ASP A 155 2.39 10.81 -12.80
N PHE A 156 2.99 10.25 -11.74
CA PHE A 156 4.44 10.09 -11.61
C PHE A 156 5.02 9.16 -12.70
N GLY A 157 4.33 8.06 -13.03
CA GLY A 157 4.73 7.18 -14.14
C GLY A 157 4.72 7.89 -15.50
N ASP A 158 3.71 8.72 -15.76
CA ASP A 158 3.60 9.52 -16.98
C ASP A 158 4.70 10.59 -17.06
N GLU A 159 5.07 11.19 -15.93
CA GLU A 159 6.22 12.09 -15.81
C GLU A 159 7.52 11.36 -16.16
N LEU A 160 7.79 10.21 -15.53
CA LEU A 160 8.96 9.40 -15.85
C LEU A 160 9.02 8.99 -17.32
N SER A 161 7.87 8.68 -17.93
CA SER A 161 7.80 8.35 -19.36
C SER A 161 8.13 9.55 -20.25
N ARG A 162 7.66 10.76 -19.91
CA ARG A 162 7.99 12.00 -20.64
C ARG A 162 9.47 12.36 -20.49
N ASP A 163 10.02 12.18 -19.31
CA ASP A 163 11.45 12.42 -19.04
C ASP A 163 12.32 11.43 -19.83
N ALA A 164 11.92 10.16 -19.88
CA ALA A 164 12.59 9.15 -20.68
C ALA A 164 12.60 9.49 -22.18
N ALA A 165 11.45 9.90 -22.74
CA ALA A 165 11.36 10.31 -24.13
C ALA A 165 12.26 11.52 -24.42
N THR A 166 12.18 12.55 -23.57
CA THR A 166 13.02 13.76 -23.68
C THR A 166 14.51 13.42 -23.61
N ALA A 167 14.91 12.53 -22.71
CA ALA A 167 16.29 12.11 -22.58
C ALA A 167 16.76 11.32 -23.82
N LEU A 168 15.95 10.42 -24.38
CA LEU A 168 16.27 9.69 -25.61
C LEU A 168 16.47 10.63 -26.81
N ASP A 169 15.60 11.63 -26.95
CA ASP A 169 15.69 12.62 -28.02
C ASP A 169 16.92 13.54 -27.87
N SER A 170 17.34 13.82 -26.63
CA SER A 170 18.50 14.66 -26.32
C SER A 170 19.83 14.15 -26.92
N ILE A 171 19.94 12.84 -27.21
CA ILE A 171 21.14 12.25 -27.84
C ILE A 171 21.42 12.87 -29.22
N PHE A 172 20.38 13.36 -29.89
CA PHE A 172 20.45 13.85 -31.26
C PHE A 172 20.50 15.38 -31.36
N ILE A 173 20.43 16.10 -30.24
CA ILE A 173 20.29 17.57 -30.22
C ILE A 173 21.60 18.21 -29.73
N GLY A 174 22.55 18.41 -30.65
CA GLY A 174 23.80 19.15 -30.42
C GLY A 174 24.90 18.85 -31.43
N ALA A 175 25.96 19.67 -31.47
CA ALA A 175 27.02 19.55 -32.47
C ALA A 175 28.19 18.66 -32.04
N GLU A 176 28.41 18.46 -30.73
CA GLU A 176 29.60 17.74 -30.22
C GLU A 176 29.24 16.44 -29.48
N PRO A 177 29.68 15.26 -29.99
CA PRO A 177 29.34 13.95 -29.42
C PRO A 177 29.70 13.75 -27.94
N ARG A 178 30.78 14.37 -27.46
CA ARG A 178 31.22 14.27 -26.05
C ARG A 178 30.28 14.99 -25.09
N VAL A 179 29.76 16.14 -25.50
CA VAL A 179 28.80 16.92 -24.73
C VAL A 179 27.46 16.20 -24.70
N LEU A 180 27.01 15.67 -25.85
CA LEU A 180 25.77 14.87 -25.94
C LEU A 180 25.81 13.65 -25.02
N ARG A 181 26.91 12.91 -25.00
CA ARG A 181 27.07 11.76 -24.09
C ARG A 181 26.99 12.15 -22.62
N THR A 182 27.63 13.25 -22.23
CA THR A 182 27.64 13.72 -20.83
C THR A 182 26.24 14.17 -20.40
N ASN A 183 25.57 14.98 -21.23
CA ASN A 183 24.21 15.45 -20.98
C ASN A 183 23.23 14.28 -20.91
N PHE A 184 23.33 13.31 -21.82
CA PHE A 184 22.50 12.11 -21.80
C PHE A 184 22.71 11.31 -20.51
N LEU A 185 23.95 11.03 -20.11
CA LEU A 185 24.24 10.26 -18.90
C LEU A 185 23.79 10.95 -17.62
N GLN A 186 23.89 12.29 -17.56
CA GLN A 186 23.42 13.09 -16.42
C GLN A 186 21.89 13.17 -16.41
N GLY A 187 21.25 13.52 -17.53
CA GLY A 187 19.80 13.63 -17.65
C GLY A 187 19.06 12.30 -17.43
N THR A 188 19.71 11.16 -17.71
CA THR A 188 19.13 9.83 -17.46
C THR A 188 19.44 9.28 -16.06
N ARG A 189 20.17 9.99 -15.20
CA ARG A 189 20.60 9.49 -13.89
C ARG A 189 19.43 9.28 -12.95
N GLU A 190 18.58 10.28 -12.82
CA GLU A 190 17.40 10.26 -11.94
C GLU A 190 16.40 9.20 -12.41
N LEU A 191 16.15 9.11 -13.72
CA LEU A 191 15.33 8.04 -14.31
C LEU A 191 15.86 6.63 -13.95
N ARG A 192 17.18 6.41 -14.08
CA ARG A 192 17.78 5.12 -13.69
C ARG A 192 17.62 4.84 -12.20
N TRP A 193 17.68 5.86 -11.34
CA TRP A 193 17.47 5.70 -9.91
C TRP A 193 16.02 5.38 -9.57
N ALA A 194 15.07 6.12 -10.14
CA ALA A 194 13.64 5.89 -9.98
C ALA A 194 13.25 4.47 -10.42
N VAL A 195 13.73 4.03 -11.59
CA VAL A 195 13.51 2.66 -12.07
C VAL A 195 14.11 1.63 -11.13
N ARG A 196 15.34 1.83 -10.63
CA ARG A 196 15.97 0.90 -9.67
C ARG A 196 15.24 0.84 -8.34
N ALA A 197 14.75 1.97 -7.84
CA ALA A 197 13.95 2.00 -6.62
C ALA A 197 12.64 1.23 -6.83
N ALA A 198 11.92 1.52 -7.91
CA ALA A 198 10.66 0.87 -8.25
C ALA A 198 10.82 -0.64 -8.50
N THR A 199 11.89 -1.07 -9.18
CA THR A 199 12.14 -2.51 -9.42
C THR A 199 12.70 -3.22 -8.21
N GLY A 200 13.43 -2.52 -7.32
CA GLY A 200 13.94 -3.08 -6.08
C GLY A 200 12.82 -3.64 -5.21
N VAL A 201 11.74 -2.87 -5.04
CA VAL A 201 10.57 -3.26 -4.22
C VAL A 201 9.75 -4.41 -4.85
N LYS A 202 9.94 -4.73 -6.14
CA LYS A 202 9.27 -5.88 -6.78
C LYS A 202 9.84 -7.24 -6.37
N THR A 203 10.99 -7.25 -5.72
CA THR A 203 11.59 -8.46 -5.17
C THR A 203 11.27 -8.58 -3.70
N LEU A 204 11.08 -9.79 -3.18
CA LEU A 204 10.84 -10.00 -1.74
C LEU A 204 11.94 -9.36 -0.87
N PRO A 205 13.25 -9.56 -1.14
CA PRO A 205 14.30 -8.87 -0.39
C PRO A 205 14.15 -7.34 -0.36
N GLY A 206 13.86 -6.73 -1.51
CA GLY A 206 13.70 -5.28 -1.59
C GLY A 206 12.43 -4.80 -0.88
N LEU A 207 11.32 -5.53 -1.00
CA LEU A 207 10.08 -5.26 -0.28
C LEU A 207 10.30 -5.30 1.23
N VAL A 208 10.91 -6.39 1.75
CA VAL A 208 11.16 -6.56 3.18
C VAL A 208 12.09 -5.47 3.71
N ARG A 209 13.18 -5.16 2.99
CA ARG A 209 14.15 -4.16 3.47
C ARG A 209 13.67 -2.72 3.43
N THR A 210 12.54 -2.45 2.77
CA THR A 210 12.02 -1.07 2.60
C THR A 210 10.67 -0.85 3.26
N GLN A 211 9.75 -1.81 3.20
CA GLN A 211 8.36 -1.63 3.62
C GLN A 211 8.00 -2.40 4.89
N PHE A 212 8.64 -3.54 5.17
CA PHE A 212 8.27 -4.32 6.35
C PHE A 212 8.62 -3.58 7.65
N PRO A 213 7.93 -3.89 8.76
CA PRO A 213 8.26 -3.37 10.08
C PRO A 213 9.74 -3.54 10.41
N TYR A 214 10.35 -2.49 10.93
CA TYR A 214 11.77 -2.41 11.28
C TYR A 214 12.34 -3.67 11.94
N PRO A 215 11.72 -4.24 12.99
CA PRO A 215 12.27 -5.43 13.62
C PRO A 215 12.42 -6.61 12.68
N LEU A 216 11.50 -6.79 11.73
CA LEU A 216 11.52 -7.89 10.77
C LEU A 216 12.53 -7.62 9.66
N ALA A 217 12.53 -6.41 9.11
CA ALA A 217 13.45 -5.99 8.06
C ALA A 217 14.92 -6.05 8.52
N TYR A 218 15.19 -5.65 9.77
CA TYR A 218 16.53 -5.76 10.36
C TYR A 218 16.99 -7.23 10.47
N ARG A 219 16.14 -8.12 11.01
CA ARG A 219 16.46 -9.55 11.14
C ARG A 219 16.65 -10.22 9.78
N TRP A 220 15.83 -9.86 8.79
CA TRP A 220 15.98 -10.31 7.41
C TRP A 220 17.36 -9.96 6.87
N ARG A 221 17.77 -8.70 6.98
CA ARG A 221 19.10 -8.25 6.53
C ARG A 221 20.24 -8.99 7.22
N VAL A 222 20.13 -9.28 8.52
CA VAL A 222 21.12 -10.09 9.25
C VAL A 222 21.17 -11.52 8.72
N ALA A 223 20.01 -12.13 8.48
CA ALA A 223 19.93 -13.47 7.90
C ALA A 223 20.54 -13.54 6.50
N GLU A 224 20.22 -12.60 5.61
CA GLU A 224 20.83 -12.49 4.28
C GLU A 224 22.35 -12.32 4.35
N SER A 225 22.83 -11.48 5.27
CA SER A 225 24.26 -11.25 5.44
C SER A 225 25.01 -12.52 5.86
N HIS A 226 24.45 -13.31 6.78
CA HIS A 226 25.07 -14.57 7.18
C HIS A 226 24.99 -15.63 6.07
N LEU A 227 23.84 -15.73 5.39
CA LEU A 227 23.67 -16.69 4.30
C LEU A 227 24.63 -16.41 3.14
N SER A 228 24.91 -15.12 2.87
CA SER A 228 25.88 -14.70 1.86
C SER A 228 27.32 -15.10 2.19
N ALA A 229 27.65 -15.29 3.47
CA ALA A 229 28.95 -15.79 3.91
C ALA A 229 29.11 -17.32 3.76
N GLY A 230 28.02 -18.03 3.45
CA GLY A 230 27.97 -19.47 3.26
C GLY A 230 27.02 -20.18 4.24
N PRO A 231 26.80 -21.49 4.08
CA PRO A 231 25.92 -22.27 4.95
C PRO A 231 26.59 -22.60 6.29
N THR A 232 26.79 -21.59 7.13
CA THR A 232 27.35 -21.76 8.48
C THR A 232 26.24 -21.95 9.52
N ARG A 233 26.62 -22.32 10.75
CA ARG A 233 25.67 -22.44 11.85
C ARG A 233 25.10 -21.07 12.25
N GLU A 234 25.86 -19.99 12.07
CA GLU A 234 25.38 -18.62 12.23
C GLU A 234 24.32 -18.25 11.19
N ALA A 235 24.42 -18.75 9.96
CA ALA A 235 23.41 -18.59 8.92
C ALA A 235 22.12 -19.36 9.26
N LEU A 236 22.25 -20.61 9.71
CA LEU A 236 21.11 -21.39 10.19
C LEU A 236 20.38 -20.68 11.33
N ASN A 237 21.13 -20.22 12.34
CA ASN A 237 20.57 -19.58 13.52
C ASN A 237 19.91 -18.24 13.18
N SER A 238 20.51 -17.42 12.31
CA SER A 238 19.91 -16.14 11.91
C SER A 238 18.62 -16.33 11.11
N GLN A 239 18.54 -17.37 10.28
CA GLN A 239 17.31 -17.78 9.58
C GLN A 239 16.20 -18.27 10.54
N LEU A 240 16.55 -19.11 11.52
CA LEU A 240 15.59 -19.54 12.54
C LEU A 240 15.08 -18.37 13.37
N ASP A 241 15.98 -17.46 13.74
CA ASP A 241 15.60 -16.30 14.53
C ASP A 241 14.69 -15.36 13.74
N VAL A 242 15.01 -15.01 12.48
CA VAL A 242 14.12 -14.13 11.68
C VAL A 242 12.73 -14.74 11.51
N ALA A 243 12.63 -16.06 11.34
CA ALA A 243 11.35 -16.75 11.29
C ALA A 243 10.60 -16.67 12.63
N GLU A 244 11.27 -16.92 13.75
CA GLU A 244 10.67 -16.81 15.09
C GLU A 244 10.18 -15.38 15.36
N GLN A 245 10.95 -14.35 14.95
CA GLN A 245 10.54 -12.97 15.11
C GLN A 245 9.35 -12.59 14.25
N LEU A 246 9.24 -13.11 13.03
CA LEU A 246 8.04 -12.93 12.20
C LEU A 246 6.80 -13.54 12.87
N LEU A 247 6.91 -14.78 13.34
CA LEU A 247 5.80 -15.46 14.03
C LEU A 247 5.42 -14.73 15.33
N GLY A 248 6.42 -14.30 16.11
CA GLY A 248 6.22 -13.55 17.34
C GLY A 248 5.57 -12.19 17.09
N TYR A 249 6.05 -11.43 16.09
CA TYR A 249 5.46 -10.14 15.70
C TYR A 249 3.98 -10.29 15.32
N LEU A 250 3.66 -11.24 14.44
CA LEU A 250 2.27 -11.50 14.01
C LEU A 250 1.39 -11.94 15.19
N ALA A 251 1.91 -12.80 16.07
CA ALA A 251 1.19 -13.26 17.25
C ALA A 251 0.90 -12.08 18.20
N LEU A 252 1.90 -11.24 18.49
CA LEU A 252 1.76 -10.08 19.36
C LEU A 252 0.79 -9.03 18.80
N ALA A 253 0.87 -8.75 17.49
CA ALA A 253 -0.08 -7.89 16.80
C ALA A 253 -1.51 -8.42 16.91
N GLY A 254 -1.72 -9.70 16.59
CA GLY A 254 -3.05 -10.31 16.69
C GLY A 254 -3.60 -10.36 18.12
N LEU A 255 -2.74 -10.57 19.13
CA LEU A 255 -3.13 -10.50 20.54
C LEU A 255 -3.55 -9.08 20.96
N ALA A 256 -2.82 -8.05 20.51
CA ALA A 256 -3.17 -6.65 20.76
C ALA A 256 -4.53 -6.29 20.14
N LEU A 257 -4.72 -6.62 18.86
CA LEU A 257 -5.97 -6.36 18.14
C LEU A 257 -7.16 -7.15 18.71
N ALA A 258 -6.95 -8.40 19.12
CA ALA A 258 -7.99 -9.19 19.79
C ALA A 258 -8.39 -8.55 21.12
N ARG A 259 -7.42 -8.06 21.90
CA ARG A 259 -7.67 -7.38 23.17
C ARG A 259 -8.44 -6.08 23.01
N GLU A 260 -8.07 -5.28 22.01
CA GLU A 260 -8.76 -4.04 21.63
C GLU A 260 -10.22 -4.33 21.24
N SER A 261 -10.43 -5.42 20.51
CA SER A 261 -11.77 -5.92 20.13
C SER A 261 -12.53 -6.61 21.27
N GLY A 262 -11.99 -6.65 22.49
CA GLY A 262 -12.63 -7.29 23.65
C GLY A 262 -12.68 -8.83 23.61
N ILE A 263 -11.83 -9.47 22.81
CA ILE A 263 -11.78 -10.93 22.66
C ILE A 263 -10.65 -11.52 23.51
N GLU A 264 -11.02 -12.45 24.39
CA GLU A 264 -10.04 -13.24 25.13
C GLU A 264 -9.45 -14.38 24.29
N THR A 265 -8.14 -14.61 24.44
CA THR A 265 -7.39 -15.64 23.73
C THR A 265 -6.82 -16.66 24.72
N ALA A 266 -6.88 -17.94 24.35
CA ALA A 266 -6.24 -19.01 25.11
C ALA A 266 -4.71 -18.87 25.07
N ALA A 267 -4.18 -18.35 23.96
CA ALA A 267 -2.77 -18.02 23.81
C ALA A 267 -2.29 -16.99 24.85
N ALA A 268 -3.04 -15.91 25.12
CA ALA A 268 -2.68 -14.95 26.15
C ALA A 268 -2.63 -15.59 27.55
N GLY A 269 -3.58 -16.48 27.86
CA GLY A 269 -3.57 -17.25 29.11
C GLY A 269 -2.34 -18.17 29.24
N THR A 270 -1.94 -18.81 28.15
CA THR A 270 -0.73 -19.66 28.08
C THR A 270 0.54 -18.83 28.29
N ILE A 271 0.63 -17.68 27.62
CA ILE A 271 1.74 -16.73 27.78
C ILE A 271 1.81 -16.23 29.23
N ARG A 272 0.68 -15.79 29.81
CA ARG A 272 0.62 -15.40 31.23
C ARG A 272 1.16 -16.47 32.16
N ALA A 273 0.76 -17.73 31.95
CA ALA A 273 1.22 -18.85 32.78
C ALA A 273 2.74 -19.07 32.68
N LYS A 274 3.33 -18.87 31.49
CA LYS A 274 4.78 -18.94 31.28
C LYS A 274 5.51 -17.77 31.92
N LEU A 275 5.03 -16.55 31.71
CA LEU A 275 5.59 -15.34 32.32
C LEU A 275 5.61 -15.43 33.85
N GLY A 276 4.55 -15.99 34.45
CA GLY A 276 4.47 -16.24 35.90
C GLY A 276 5.48 -17.26 36.43
N ARG A 277 6.04 -18.12 35.57
CA ARG A 277 7.16 -19.03 35.89
C ARG A 277 8.53 -18.43 35.58
N GLY A 278 8.59 -17.19 35.10
CA GLY A 278 9.83 -16.57 34.61
C GLY A 278 10.29 -17.10 33.25
N GLU A 279 9.42 -17.78 32.51
CA GLU A 279 9.70 -18.32 31.18
C GLU A 279 9.14 -17.39 30.10
N GLY A 280 9.94 -17.13 29.07
CA GLY A 280 9.52 -16.38 27.89
C GLY A 280 8.70 -17.23 26.92
N PRO A 281 7.91 -16.58 26.04
CA PRO A 281 7.22 -17.28 24.97
C PRO A 281 8.22 -17.93 23.99
N THR A 282 7.84 -19.07 23.42
CA THR A 282 8.63 -19.82 22.44
C THR A 282 7.97 -19.79 21.06
N VAL A 283 8.70 -20.24 20.03
CA VAL A 283 8.17 -20.38 18.67
C VAL A 283 6.86 -21.19 18.63
N GLY A 284 6.71 -22.18 19.52
CA GLY A 284 5.49 -22.97 19.64
C GLY A 284 4.30 -22.17 20.18
N ASP A 285 4.53 -21.25 21.12
CA ASP A 285 3.47 -20.38 21.64
C ASP A 285 2.99 -19.41 20.57
N TRP A 286 3.92 -18.84 19.79
CA TRP A 286 3.60 -17.98 18.65
C TRP A 286 2.79 -18.72 17.60
N HIS A 287 3.21 -19.93 17.23
CA HIS A 287 2.45 -20.75 16.29
C HIS A 287 1.04 -21.06 16.80
N ASN A 288 0.89 -21.42 18.08
CA ASN A 288 -0.42 -21.70 18.67
C ASN A 288 -1.34 -20.48 18.68
N ALA A 289 -0.81 -19.27 18.94
CA ALA A 289 -1.56 -18.03 18.85
C ALA A 289 -2.09 -17.79 17.43
N LEU A 290 -1.24 -17.98 16.41
CA LEU A 290 -1.62 -17.80 15.01
C LEU A 290 -2.65 -18.84 14.54
N LEU A 291 -2.58 -20.08 15.04
CA LEU A 291 -3.62 -21.10 14.80
C LEU A 291 -4.94 -20.72 15.47
N GLU A 292 -4.90 -20.17 16.68
CA GLU A 292 -6.11 -19.73 17.39
C GLU A 292 -6.88 -18.67 16.59
N PHE A 293 -6.16 -17.72 15.97
CA PHE A 293 -6.78 -16.64 15.18
C PHE A 293 -7.64 -17.14 14.01
N GLN A 294 -7.42 -18.35 13.49
CA GLN A 294 -8.25 -18.90 12.39
C GLN A 294 -9.73 -19.06 12.76
N GLY A 295 -10.05 -19.12 14.06
CA GLY A 295 -11.40 -19.30 14.56
C GLY A 295 -12.36 -18.16 14.15
N ARG A 296 -13.63 -18.50 13.93
CA ARG A 296 -14.66 -17.53 13.47
C ARG A 296 -14.80 -16.30 14.38
N LYS A 297 -14.56 -16.43 15.69
CA LYS A 297 -14.63 -15.31 16.64
C LYS A 297 -13.64 -14.19 16.32
N PHE A 298 -12.55 -14.50 15.63
CA PHE A 298 -11.50 -13.55 15.26
C PHE A 298 -11.69 -12.92 13.89
N ALA A 299 -12.83 -13.11 13.22
CA ALA A 299 -13.14 -12.38 11.99
C ALA A 299 -13.13 -10.84 12.19
N VAL A 300 -13.24 -10.36 13.44
CA VAL A 300 -13.07 -8.94 13.77
C VAL A 300 -11.65 -8.43 13.47
N LEU A 301 -10.63 -9.29 13.50
CA LEU A 301 -9.26 -8.91 13.15
C LEU A 301 -9.16 -8.52 11.68
N ASP A 302 -9.95 -9.17 10.82
CA ASP A 302 -10.01 -8.87 9.40
C ASP A 302 -10.52 -7.43 9.19
N ASN A 303 -11.52 -7.01 9.98
CA ASN A 303 -12.04 -5.64 9.94
C ASN A 303 -11.05 -4.62 10.54
N ALA A 304 -10.34 -5.00 11.61
CA ALA A 304 -9.39 -4.12 12.28
C ALA A 304 -8.16 -3.81 11.42
N LEU A 305 -7.73 -4.72 10.56
CA LEU A 305 -6.62 -4.45 9.64
C LEU A 305 -7.07 -4.07 8.22
N GLY A 306 -8.37 -4.22 7.92
CA GLY A 306 -8.90 -4.13 6.57
C GLY A 306 -8.55 -5.31 5.65
N LEU A 307 -8.01 -6.41 6.20
CA LEU A 307 -7.45 -7.54 5.46
C LEU A 307 -7.50 -8.85 6.28
N ALA A 308 -7.71 -9.99 5.63
CA ALA A 308 -7.88 -11.31 6.28
C ALA A 308 -6.58 -12.14 6.39
N GLU A 309 -5.46 -11.56 5.98
CA GLU A 309 -4.19 -12.24 5.74
C GLU A 309 -3.54 -12.66 7.05
N LEU A 310 -3.66 -11.87 8.12
CA LEU A 310 -3.20 -12.24 9.47
C LEU A 310 -3.90 -13.51 9.96
N ARG A 311 -5.22 -13.58 9.80
CA ARG A 311 -6.04 -14.72 10.24
C ARG A 311 -5.76 -15.98 9.43
N SER A 312 -5.56 -15.83 8.13
CA SER A 312 -5.27 -16.95 7.23
C SER A 312 -3.78 -17.34 7.18
N PHE A 313 -2.89 -16.55 7.79
CA PHE A 313 -1.43 -16.73 7.70
C PHE A 313 -0.97 -18.14 8.07
N ALA A 314 -1.33 -18.61 9.27
CA ALA A 314 -0.91 -19.94 9.72
C ALA A 314 -1.41 -21.06 8.79
N GLN A 315 -2.62 -20.94 8.25
CA GLN A 315 -3.15 -21.91 7.31
C GLN A 315 -2.39 -21.90 5.97
N ARG A 316 -2.11 -20.71 5.42
CA ARG A 316 -1.38 -20.55 4.15
C ARG A 316 0.08 -21.00 4.25
N CYS A 317 0.69 -20.83 5.41
CA CYS A 317 2.11 -21.07 5.64
C CYS A 317 2.42 -22.32 6.49
N GLU A 318 1.44 -23.20 6.73
CA GLU A 318 1.54 -24.34 7.67
C GLU A 318 2.77 -25.23 7.41
N SER A 319 3.09 -25.52 6.15
CA SER A 319 4.26 -26.35 5.81
C SER A 319 5.58 -25.70 6.23
N ALA A 320 5.73 -24.40 5.95
CA ALA A 320 6.91 -23.62 6.28
C ALA A 320 7.05 -23.44 7.79
N ILE A 321 5.94 -23.13 8.48
CA ILE A 321 5.91 -23.00 9.94
C ILE A 321 6.34 -24.32 10.60
N ARG A 322 5.75 -25.44 10.16
CA ARG A 322 6.12 -26.77 10.68
C ARG A 322 7.59 -27.10 10.47
N TYR A 323 8.13 -26.76 9.30
CA TYR A 323 9.55 -26.97 9.02
C TYR A 323 10.44 -26.16 9.97
N VAL A 324 10.19 -24.86 10.10
CA VAL A 324 10.95 -23.96 10.99
C VAL A 324 10.86 -24.43 12.45
N VAL A 325 9.65 -24.73 12.93
CA VAL A 325 9.43 -25.19 14.31
C VAL A 325 10.18 -26.49 14.57
N ARG A 326 10.16 -27.44 13.63
CA ARG A 326 10.91 -28.70 13.76
C ARG A 326 12.40 -28.43 13.89
N VAL A 327 13.00 -27.66 12.97
CA VAL A 327 14.45 -27.38 13.00
C VAL A 327 14.83 -26.60 14.27
N ARG A 328 14.02 -25.62 14.70
CA ARG A 328 14.24 -24.89 15.96
C ARG A 328 14.22 -25.81 17.18
N ASN A 329 13.26 -26.73 17.24
CA ASN A 329 13.16 -27.71 18.33
C ASN A 329 14.31 -28.70 18.31
N ASP A 330 14.76 -29.14 17.15
CA ASP A 330 15.91 -30.03 17.01
C ASP A 330 17.19 -29.35 17.55
N GLU A 331 17.45 -28.09 17.17
CA GLU A 331 18.56 -27.28 17.71
C GLU A 331 18.45 -27.07 19.23
N ALA A 332 17.26 -26.77 19.74
CA ALA A 332 17.01 -26.55 21.17
C ALA A 332 17.18 -27.84 22.01
N HIS A 333 16.84 -29.01 21.45
CA HIS A 333 16.95 -30.31 22.12
C HIS A 333 18.27 -31.05 21.86
N GLN A 334 19.31 -30.32 21.44
CA GLN A 334 20.65 -30.87 21.14
C GLN A 334 20.68 -31.94 20.04
N ARG A 335 19.61 -32.07 19.25
CA ARG A 335 19.54 -32.88 18.02
C ARG A 335 19.99 -32.03 16.84
N ARG A 336 21.18 -31.42 16.98
CA ARG A 336 21.68 -30.41 16.05
C ARG A 336 21.90 -30.99 14.66
N VAL A 337 21.75 -30.13 13.66
CA VAL A 337 22.05 -30.50 12.27
C VAL A 337 23.54 -30.80 12.13
N ASP A 338 23.86 -31.96 11.57
CA ASP A 338 25.22 -32.39 11.28
C ASP A 338 25.86 -31.48 10.23
N GLU A 339 27.18 -31.28 10.30
CA GLU A 339 27.91 -30.39 9.38
C GLU A 339 27.76 -30.81 7.90
N VAL A 340 27.57 -32.11 7.65
CA VAL A 340 27.36 -32.66 6.31
C VAL A 340 26.00 -32.24 5.74
N ASP A 341 24.97 -32.17 6.58
CA ASP A 341 23.59 -31.84 6.17
C ASP A 341 23.32 -30.34 6.22
N LEU A 342 24.16 -29.57 6.92
CA LEU A 342 24.01 -28.13 7.15
C LEU A 342 23.77 -27.33 5.85
N PRO A 343 24.48 -27.57 4.73
CA PRO A 343 24.21 -26.86 3.48
C PRO A 343 22.79 -27.03 2.95
N GLU A 344 22.26 -28.26 2.96
CA GLU A 344 20.93 -28.54 2.44
C GLU A 344 19.83 -28.05 3.38
N VAL A 345 20.06 -28.13 4.70
CA VAL A 345 19.14 -27.58 5.69
C VAL A 345 19.10 -26.05 5.60
N CYS A 346 20.24 -25.35 5.51
CA CYS A 346 20.28 -23.89 5.32
C CYS A 346 19.55 -23.46 4.04
N LYS A 347 19.75 -24.20 2.94
CA LYS A 347 19.08 -23.92 1.66
C LYS A 347 17.57 -24.14 1.75
N THR A 348 17.13 -25.20 2.41
CA THR A 348 15.70 -25.47 2.59
C THR A 348 15.07 -24.47 3.54
N LEU A 349 15.71 -24.21 4.67
CA LEU A 349 15.26 -23.18 5.62
C LEU A 349 15.16 -21.81 4.96
N ALA A 350 16.10 -21.42 4.09
CA ALA A 350 16.02 -20.17 3.33
C ALA A 350 14.70 -20.04 2.56
N ARG A 351 14.33 -21.09 1.82
CA ARG A 351 13.09 -21.13 1.02
C ARG A 351 11.83 -21.10 1.88
N GLU A 352 11.85 -21.80 3.00
CA GLU A 352 10.72 -21.79 3.93
C GLU A 352 10.57 -20.40 4.58
N VAL A 353 11.68 -19.76 4.98
CA VAL A 353 11.68 -18.39 5.50
C VAL A 353 11.17 -17.40 4.45
N GLU A 354 11.63 -17.50 3.20
CA GLU A 354 11.09 -16.71 2.09
C GLU A 354 9.57 -16.90 1.94
N SER A 355 9.09 -18.14 2.05
CA SER A 355 7.66 -18.46 1.95
C SER A 355 6.85 -17.86 3.11
N LEU A 356 7.42 -17.81 4.32
CA LEU A 356 6.79 -17.12 5.45
C LEU A 356 6.68 -15.61 5.19
N PHE A 357 7.74 -14.97 4.70
CA PHE A 357 7.73 -13.54 4.42
C PHE A 357 6.82 -13.19 3.24
N GLN A 358 6.73 -14.05 2.22
CA GLN A 358 5.73 -13.90 1.16
C GLN A 358 4.30 -14.04 1.70
N GLY A 359 4.07 -14.96 2.64
CA GLY A 359 2.77 -15.09 3.31
C GLY A 359 2.39 -13.88 4.16
N ALA A 360 3.36 -13.08 4.57
CA ALA A 360 3.20 -11.88 5.39
C ALA A 360 3.42 -10.58 4.59
N ASP A 361 3.28 -10.60 3.27
CA ASP A 361 3.44 -9.44 2.39
C ASP A 361 2.54 -8.25 2.76
N PHE A 362 1.34 -8.52 3.29
CA PHE A 362 0.43 -7.49 3.84
C PHE A 362 1.05 -6.59 4.92
N LEU A 363 2.15 -7.02 5.57
CA LEU A 363 2.90 -6.17 6.50
C LEU A 363 3.60 -5.00 5.80
N ALA A 364 3.71 -5.01 4.46
CA ALA A 364 4.18 -3.85 3.70
C ALA A 364 3.15 -2.71 3.68
N ASP A 365 1.87 -3.03 3.83
CA ASP A 365 0.78 -2.04 3.77
C ASP A 365 0.35 -1.58 5.18
N VAL A 366 0.63 -2.39 6.21
CA VAL A 366 0.32 -2.10 7.60
C VAL A 366 1.56 -1.55 8.32
N SER A 367 1.52 -0.28 8.70
CA SER A 367 2.70 0.42 9.24
C SER A 367 2.83 0.32 10.75
N LEU A 368 4.00 -0.08 11.26
CA LEU A 368 4.35 0.09 12.66
C LEU A 368 4.84 1.51 12.90
N ILE A 369 4.20 2.26 13.79
CA ILE A 369 4.58 3.64 14.12
C ILE A 369 4.90 3.80 15.60
N LEU A 370 5.86 4.67 15.91
CA LEU A 370 6.13 5.15 17.26
C LEU A 370 5.63 6.59 17.38
N VAL A 371 4.63 6.82 18.23
CA VAL A 371 4.14 8.18 18.48
C VAL A 371 5.09 8.89 19.44
N GLU A 372 5.72 9.98 18.98
CA GLU A 372 6.70 10.73 19.76
C GLU A 372 6.09 11.86 20.58
N ASP A 373 5.05 12.47 20.03
CA ASP A 373 4.32 13.57 20.66
C ASP A 373 2.89 13.65 20.15
N THR A 374 2.00 14.18 20.99
CA THR A 374 0.57 14.29 20.69
C THR A 374 0.01 15.61 21.22
N ARG A 375 -0.76 16.29 20.38
CA ARG A 375 -1.46 17.53 20.71
C ARG A 375 -2.95 17.37 20.45
N TRP A 376 -3.78 17.69 21.44
CA TRP A 376 -5.23 17.65 21.30
C TRP A 376 -5.84 19.05 21.50
N ASP A 377 -6.64 19.51 20.54
CA ASP A 377 -7.48 20.71 20.68
C ASP A 377 -8.90 20.27 21.08
N ALA A 378 -9.19 20.37 22.39
CA ALA A 378 -10.49 19.98 22.93
C ALA A 378 -11.65 20.87 22.45
N LEU A 379 -11.38 22.12 22.02
CA LEU A 379 -12.42 23.02 21.52
C LEU A 379 -12.79 22.68 20.07
N ARG A 380 -11.80 22.27 19.26
CA ARG A 380 -12.01 21.86 17.87
C ARG A 380 -12.34 20.39 17.70
N GLY A 381 -12.08 19.57 18.71
CA GLY A 381 -12.23 18.11 18.61
C GLY A 381 -11.25 17.47 17.64
N THR A 382 -10.08 18.09 17.46
CA THR A 382 -9.06 17.65 16.51
C THR A 382 -7.72 17.46 17.21
N GLY A 383 -7.02 16.38 16.91
CA GLY A 383 -5.66 16.16 17.39
C GLY A 383 -4.64 16.08 16.27
N GLU A 384 -3.38 16.27 16.62
CA GLU A 384 -2.22 16.03 15.78
C GLU A 384 -1.24 15.12 16.55
N ALA A 385 -0.68 14.13 15.87
CA ALA A 385 0.37 13.28 16.39
C ALA A 385 1.63 13.41 15.52
N THR A 386 2.78 13.57 16.18
CA THR A 386 4.10 13.43 15.54
C THR A 386 4.57 12.01 15.77
N TYR A 387 4.92 11.30 14.69
CA TYR A 387 5.29 9.89 14.78
C TYR A 387 6.50 9.56 13.90
N ARG A 388 7.13 8.42 14.19
CA ARG A 388 8.14 7.79 13.33
C ARG A 388 7.59 6.49 12.76
N ARG A 389 7.62 6.35 11.45
CA ARG A 389 7.28 5.10 10.76
C ARG A 389 8.45 4.12 10.85
N LEU A 390 8.30 3.07 11.65
CA LEU A 390 9.34 2.05 11.83
C LEU A 390 9.27 1.03 10.68
N ALA A 391 9.68 1.45 9.49
CA ALA A 391 9.71 0.63 8.27
C ALA A 391 11.14 0.50 7.72
N GLY A 392 11.41 -0.65 7.10
CA GLY A 392 12.70 -0.97 6.47
C GLY A 392 13.80 -1.34 7.46
N ASP A 393 15.01 -1.57 6.98
CA ASP A 393 16.11 -2.18 7.77
C ASP A 393 16.87 -1.19 8.68
N HIS A 394 16.38 0.05 8.84
CA HIS A 394 17.03 1.11 9.62
C HIS A 394 16.04 1.88 10.53
N PRO A 395 16.39 2.17 11.81
CA PRO A 395 15.45 2.77 12.76
C PRO A 395 15.39 4.31 12.69
N VAL A 396 16.29 4.94 11.92
CA VAL A 396 16.31 6.42 11.76
C VAL A 396 15.49 6.78 10.53
N VAL A 397 14.27 7.22 10.79
CA VAL A 397 13.35 7.78 9.82
C VAL A 397 12.99 9.22 10.22
N PRO A 398 12.69 10.12 9.26
CA PRO A 398 12.14 11.43 9.56
C PRO A 398 10.83 11.31 10.36
N ALA A 399 10.56 12.30 11.21
CA ALA A 399 9.26 12.40 11.86
C ALA A 399 8.20 12.86 10.85
N GLU A 400 7.04 12.23 10.89
CA GLU A 400 5.85 12.53 10.11
C GLU A 400 4.74 13.09 11.03
N HIS A 401 3.74 13.73 10.45
CA HIS A 401 2.58 14.27 11.16
C HIS A 401 1.30 13.64 10.64
N ILE A 402 0.38 13.31 11.55
CA ILE A 402 -0.96 12.81 11.21
C ILE A 402 -2.02 13.52 12.05
N SER A 403 -3.17 13.79 11.45
CA SER A 403 -4.36 14.22 12.20
C SER A 403 -4.98 13.02 12.90
N VAL A 404 -5.26 13.13 14.19
CA VAL A 404 -5.89 12.07 14.97
C VAL A 404 -7.30 12.46 15.39
N ALA A 405 -8.23 11.52 15.24
CA ALA A 405 -9.63 11.71 15.59
C ALA A 405 -9.92 11.50 17.08
N GLU A 406 -8.97 10.92 17.83
CA GLU A 406 -9.15 10.56 19.23
C GLU A 406 -8.10 11.22 20.14
N SER A 407 -8.53 11.59 21.34
CA SER A 407 -7.69 12.25 22.36
C SER A 407 -6.81 11.28 23.16
N ASN A 408 -7.02 9.98 23.02
CA ASN A 408 -6.38 8.90 23.76
C ASN A 408 -5.09 8.39 23.11
N VAL A 409 -4.65 8.98 21.99
CA VAL A 409 -3.38 8.59 21.37
C VAL A 409 -2.24 8.90 22.33
N GLU A 410 -1.60 7.83 22.80
CA GLU A 410 -0.57 7.87 23.82
C GLU A 410 0.82 8.16 23.23
N ARG A 411 1.43 9.22 23.75
CA ARG A 411 2.84 9.52 23.55
C ARG A 411 3.75 8.39 24.05
N GLY A 412 4.76 8.04 23.26
CA GLY A 412 5.77 7.03 23.59
C GLY A 412 5.31 5.58 23.37
N SER A 413 4.10 5.38 22.85
CA SER A 413 3.54 4.07 22.56
C SER A 413 3.72 3.69 21.08
N LEU A 414 3.82 2.39 20.84
CA LEU A 414 3.77 1.83 19.49
C LEU A 414 2.31 1.64 19.06
N TYR A 415 2.06 1.90 17.79
CA TYR A 415 0.79 1.63 17.13
C TYR A 415 1.01 0.87 15.84
N ILE A 416 0.06 0.00 15.51
CA ILE A 416 -0.15 -0.42 14.12
C ILE A 416 -1.11 0.58 13.49
N ARG A 417 -0.72 1.16 12.36
CA ARG A 417 -1.62 1.92 11.48
C ARG A 417 -2.14 0.95 10.41
N ASP A 418 -3.45 0.75 10.37
CA ASP A 418 -4.12 -0.14 9.41
C ASP A 418 -4.27 0.53 8.02
N LEU A 419 -4.97 -0.15 7.11
CA LEU A 419 -5.27 0.35 5.76
C LEU A 419 -6.23 1.54 5.74
N SER A 420 -7.05 1.73 6.78
CA SER A 420 -7.96 2.88 6.91
C SER A 420 -7.32 4.10 7.61
N GLY A 421 -6.07 3.92 8.07
CA GLY A 421 -5.34 4.90 8.86
C GLY A 421 -5.69 4.91 10.35
N ALA A 422 -6.53 4.00 10.83
CA ALA A 422 -6.81 3.80 12.24
C ALA A 422 -5.56 3.34 13.00
N LEU A 423 -5.45 3.75 14.26
CA LEU A 423 -4.29 3.50 15.12
C LEU A 423 -4.64 2.47 16.20
N HIS A 424 -3.98 1.31 16.16
CA HIS A 424 -4.15 0.23 17.11
C HIS A 424 -3.01 0.20 18.13
N LEU A 425 -3.31 0.38 19.41
CA LEU A 425 -2.30 0.47 20.48
C LEU A 425 -1.64 -0.89 20.72
N MET A 426 -0.31 -0.95 20.61
CA MET A 426 0.44 -2.21 20.72
C MET A 426 0.93 -2.53 22.13
N ARG A 427 0.96 -1.56 23.05
CA ARG A 427 1.38 -1.85 24.43
C ARG A 427 0.29 -2.63 25.19
N PRO A 428 0.67 -3.53 26.10
CA PRO A 428 2.04 -3.89 26.49
C PRO A 428 2.61 -5.06 25.69
N PHE A 429 1.97 -5.49 24.59
CA PHE A 429 2.43 -6.61 23.77
C PHE A 429 3.72 -6.28 23.01
N MET A 430 3.82 -5.08 22.45
CA MET A 430 5.04 -4.53 21.86
C MET A 430 5.34 -3.13 22.41
N ILE A 431 6.61 -2.85 22.67
CA ILE A 431 7.09 -1.62 23.31
C ILE A 431 8.28 -1.07 22.52
N GLY A 432 8.18 0.19 22.09
CA GLY A 432 9.27 0.88 21.41
C GLY A 432 10.09 1.68 22.40
N MET A 433 11.38 1.39 22.52
CA MET A 433 12.28 2.17 23.38
C MET A 433 13.73 2.09 22.92
N THR A 434 14.55 3.05 23.37
CA THR A 434 15.99 3.00 23.16
C THR A 434 16.59 1.86 23.98
N CYS A 435 17.19 0.89 23.31
CA CYS A 435 17.85 -0.24 23.97
C CYS A 435 19.03 0.26 24.83
N PRO A 436 19.10 -0.04 26.13
CA PRO A 436 20.20 0.38 27.00
C PRO A 436 21.55 -0.28 26.63
N ILE A 437 21.52 -1.43 25.94
CA ILE A 437 22.71 -2.19 25.55
C ILE A 437 23.34 -1.60 24.28
N CYS A 438 22.60 -1.52 23.17
CA CYS A 438 23.14 -1.03 21.88
C CYS A 438 22.82 0.43 21.56
N ARG A 439 22.01 1.12 22.38
CA ARG A 439 21.57 2.51 22.19
C ARG A 439 20.77 2.78 20.91
N ALA A 440 20.39 1.74 20.19
CA ALA A 440 19.45 1.83 19.07
C ALA A 440 18.01 1.86 19.56
N LEU A 441 17.12 2.50 18.81
CA LEU A 441 15.67 2.31 18.97
C LEU A 441 15.35 0.85 18.62
N SER A 442 14.57 0.18 19.48
CA SER A 442 14.24 -1.23 19.32
C SER A 442 12.82 -1.51 19.80
N VAL A 443 12.22 -2.55 19.24
CA VAL A 443 10.91 -3.06 19.62
C VAL A 443 11.08 -4.25 20.55
N PHE A 444 10.42 -4.21 21.68
CA PHE A 444 10.51 -5.22 22.73
C PHE A 444 9.17 -5.90 22.96
N HIS A 445 9.21 -7.17 23.37
CA HIS A 445 8.09 -7.89 23.96
C HIS A 445 8.47 -8.40 25.35
N VAL A 446 7.47 -8.78 26.14
CA VAL A 446 7.71 -9.39 27.46
C VAL A 446 8.18 -10.83 27.30
N ASP A 447 9.29 -11.17 27.96
CA ASP A 447 10.01 -12.45 27.90
C ASP A 447 10.14 -13.11 29.28
N GLY A 448 9.55 -12.53 30.31
CA GLY A 448 9.52 -13.08 31.66
C GLY A 448 9.22 -12.01 32.70
N ILE A 449 9.12 -12.41 33.96
CA ILE A 449 9.07 -11.52 35.10
C ILE A 449 10.35 -11.67 35.90
N GLY A 450 11.11 -10.57 35.99
CA GLY A 450 12.34 -10.47 36.73
C GLY A 450 12.12 -10.04 38.18
N THR A 451 13.21 -9.69 38.86
CA THR A 451 13.17 -9.29 40.28
C THR A 451 12.74 -7.84 40.48
N ARG A 452 12.98 -6.98 39.48
CA ARG A 452 12.72 -5.53 39.52
C ARG A 452 11.61 -5.07 38.57
N GLY A 453 10.95 -6.00 37.88
CA GLY A 453 9.95 -5.68 36.86
C GLY A 453 9.86 -6.75 35.78
N ALA A 454 9.16 -6.46 34.70
CA ALA A 454 9.07 -7.37 33.56
C ALA A 454 10.40 -7.40 32.79
N LEU A 455 10.82 -8.60 32.38
CA LEU A 455 11.97 -8.81 31.51
C LEU A 455 11.51 -8.62 30.06
N LEU A 456 12.14 -7.71 29.35
CA LEU A 456 11.84 -7.38 27.97
C LEU A 456 12.91 -7.96 27.05
N LYS A 457 12.52 -8.51 25.91
CA LYS A 457 13.41 -9.01 24.86
C LYS A 457 13.17 -8.24 23.56
N SER A 458 14.25 -7.71 22.97
CA SER A 458 14.20 -7.01 21.68
C SER A 458 14.00 -8.00 20.54
N LEU A 459 13.10 -7.64 19.61
CA LEU A 459 12.82 -8.42 18.39
C LEU A 459 14.02 -8.39 17.42
N GLU A 460 14.78 -7.30 17.38
CA GLU A 460 15.93 -7.11 16.48
C GLU A 460 17.15 -7.91 16.92
N ASN A 461 17.52 -7.80 18.19
CA ASN A 461 18.85 -8.20 18.66
C ASN A 461 18.78 -9.31 19.71
N GLY A 462 17.59 -9.65 20.20
CA GLY A 462 17.42 -10.58 21.31
C GLY A 462 17.95 -10.05 22.65
N HIS A 463 18.36 -8.77 22.70
CA HIS A 463 18.81 -8.11 23.92
C HIS A 463 17.73 -8.15 24.99
N LYS A 464 18.10 -8.61 26.19
CA LYS A 464 17.20 -8.69 27.34
C LYS A 464 17.46 -7.56 28.31
N VAL A 465 16.40 -6.87 28.72
CA VAL A 465 16.47 -5.70 29.61
C VAL A 465 15.34 -5.77 30.63
N GLU A 466 15.62 -5.45 31.89
CA GLU A 466 14.56 -5.32 32.89
C GLU A 466 13.87 -3.96 32.69
N SER A 467 12.54 -3.98 32.61
CA SER A 467 11.71 -2.78 32.60
C SER A 467 11.60 -2.17 34.00
N ASN A 468 11.21 -0.91 34.04
CA ASN A 468 10.85 -0.21 35.27
C ASN A 468 9.48 -0.72 35.78
N ASP A 469 9.14 -0.46 37.05
CA ASP A 469 7.90 -0.96 37.70
C ASP A 469 6.59 -0.58 36.98
N ASP A 470 6.60 0.45 36.13
CA ASP A 470 5.41 1.00 35.45
C ASP A 470 4.76 0.05 34.42
N LEU A 471 5.42 -1.03 34.01
CA LEU A 471 4.87 -1.96 33.03
C LEU A 471 3.94 -3.02 33.66
N ALA A 472 4.14 -3.36 34.94
CA ALA A 472 3.35 -4.39 35.62
C ALA A 472 1.84 -4.07 35.68
N PRO A 473 1.40 -2.83 35.96
CA PRO A 473 -0.01 -2.47 35.89
C PRO A 473 -0.63 -2.69 34.50
N ALA A 474 0.08 -2.30 33.43
CA ALA A 474 -0.40 -2.48 32.06
C ALA A 474 -0.54 -3.97 31.71
N LEU A 475 0.43 -4.80 32.12
CA LEU A 475 0.39 -6.24 31.91
C LEU A 475 -0.77 -6.92 32.64
N ARG A 476 -1.09 -6.49 33.87
CA ARG A 476 -2.30 -6.96 34.58
C ARG A 476 -3.58 -6.51 33.87
N ALA A 477 -3.64 -5.27 33.39
CA ALA A 477 -4.80 -4.73 32.69
C ALA A 477 -5.14 -5.49 31.38
N VAL A 478 -4.13 -6.08 30.74
CA VAL A 478 -4.34 -6.94 29.55
C VAL A 478 -4.35 -8.43 29.84
N GLY A 479 -4.31 -8.83 31.11
CA GLY A 479 -4.37 -10.24 31.51
C GLY A 479 -3.09 -11.05 31.18
N LEU A 480 -1.96 -10.39 30.97
CA LEU A 480 -0.64 -11.02 30.83
C LEU A 480 0.06 -11.23 32.18
N LEU A 481 -0.43 -10.57 33.25
CA LEU A 481 -0.04 -10.84 34.63
C LEU A 481 -1.24 -11.08 35.53
N GLY A 482 -1.01 -11.88 36.58
CA GLY A 482 -2.00 -12.19 37.60
C GLY A 482 -2.09 -11.20 38.74
#